data_AF-A0A3M1HB38-F1
#
_entry.id   AF-A0A3M1HB38-F1
#
_cell.length_a   1.000
_cell.length_b   1.000
_cell.length_c   1.000
_cell.angle_alpha   90.00
_cell.angle_beta   90.00
_cell.angle_gamma   90.00
#
_symmetry.space_group_name_H-M   'P 1'
#
loop_
_entity.id
_entity.type
_entity.pdbx_description
1 polymer ?
#
loop_
_entity_poly.entity_id
_entity_poly.type
_entity_poly.pdbx_seq_one_letter_code
_entity_poly.pdbx_strand_id
1 'polypeptide(L)'
;LYEAALYIVRLIILIRMRRPLTYSIRKAFGYSNLTWNVDALIGVALLLLAFAVELFAAKPVAIKSLSMENILVVVQQDPLGSSAILLAFASSFFLSSFLIDRVKRIFAGRDYDEAVEKATPESNLLLWNDLKKAVEGAKEELEQISEEEMDVGAQLSKLMAIPLDSLKEEIYSNPDQDSIKKRIRKYLEKVSGIVESVHHKSELAKENKGSWIAYIDKKIGKADTLPLDALVSIPIEWRFWAAKEYIKEHPERFVTLEGTLLIKHKFDENQRAAEFIKRVSEGLDGSVLAAAVVKDSKLLASTTSLEKKSLMDNFFIMLSQRLINLSSTRAIAFSKNHLIYTNVFNNKRIILLAHKKAFEEISNRVTKFSSLL
;
A
#
# COMPACT_ATOMS: atom_id res chain seq x y z
N LEU A 1 45.66 -6.53 11.81
CA LEU A 1 46.07 -5.14 11.49
C LEU A 1 46.34 -4.94 10.00
N TYR A 2 47.23 -5.71 9.37
CA TYR A 2 47.53 -5.63 7.93
C TYR A 2 46.30 -5.83 7.03
N GLU A 3 45.48 -6.86 7.29
CA GLU A 3 44.26 -7.09 6.51
C GLU A 3 43.23 -5.97 6.68
N ALA A 4 43.02 -5.48 7.90
CA ALA A 4 42.13 -4.35 8.16
C ALA A 4 42.58 -3.08 7.39
N ALA A 5 43.88 -2.81 7.33
CA ALA A 5 44.43 -1.70 6.55
C ALA A 5 44.19 -1.90 5.03
N LEU A 6 44.39 -3.11 4.51
CA LEU A 6 44.08 -3.46 3.12
C LEU A 6 42.60 -3.28 2.76
N TYR A 7 41.70 -3.66 3.68
CA TYR A 7 40.25 -3.48 3.50
C TYR A 7 39.84 -2.01 3.51
N ILE A 8 40.41 -1.20 4.40
CA ILE A 8 40.19 0.25 4.44
C ILE A 8 40.69 0.91 3.15
N VAL A 9 41.88 0.52 2.67
CA VAL A 9 42.43 1.03 1.39
C VAL A 9 41.54 0.65 0.21
N ARG A 10 41.06 -0.59 0.13
CA ARG A 10 40.10 -1.03 -0.90
C ARG A 10 38.78 -0.26 -0.84
N LEU A 11 38.25 -0.02 0.36
CA LEU A 11 37.02 0.74 0.56
C LEU A 11 37.20 2.19 0.07
N ILE A 12 38.31 2.84 0.42
CA ILE A 12 38.63 4.20 -0.03
C ILE A 12 38.71 4.27 -1.56
N ILE A 13 39.37 3.29 -2.20
CA ILE A 13 39.45 3.20 -3.66
C ILE A 13 38.05 3.08 -4.29
N LEU A 14 37.20 2.21 -3.75
CA LEU A 14 35.86 1.95 -4.30
C LEU A 14 34.88 3.12 -4.09
N ILE A 15 34.96 3.83 -2.95
CA ILE A 15 34.19 5.07 -2.71
C ILE A 15 34.61 6.15 -3.71
N ARG A 16 35.91 6.27 -4.01
CA ARG A 16 36.43 7.23 -5.00
C ARG A 16 35.91 6.98 -6.42
N MET A 17 35.51 5.75 -6.73
CA MET A 17 34.91 5.37 -8.02
C MET A 17 33.42 5.75 -8.16
N ARG A 18 32.85 6.56 -7.23
CA ARG A 18 31.45 7.01 -7.23
C ARG A 18 30.41 5.88 -7.34
N ARG A 19 30.76 4.68 -6.86
CA ARG A 19 29.80 3.58 -6.73
C ARG A 19 28.98 3.78 -5.45
N PRO A 20 27.71 3.34 -5.41
CA PRO A 20 26.90 3.41 -4.20
C PRO A 20 27.64 2.73 -3.03
N LEU A 21 27.57 3.35 -1.84
CA LEU A 21 28.36 2.96 -0.66
C LEU A 21 28.20 1.46 -0.33
N THR A 22 26.98 0.94 -0.49
CA THR A 22 26.62 -0.47 -0.29
C THR A 22 27.39 -1.42 -1.22
N TYR A 23 27.57 -1.05 -2.50
CA TYR A 23 28.37 -1.82 -3.46
C TYR A 23 29.86 -1.81 -3.11
N SER A 24 30.38 -0.65 -2.72
CA SER A 24 31.79 -0.45 -2.37
C SER A 24 32.17 -1.23 -1.10
N ILE A 25 31.28 -1.25 -0.09
CA ILE A 25 31.44 -2.05 1.13
C ILE A 25 31.41 -3.55 0.79
N ARG A 26 30.43 -4.01 0.00
CA ARG A 26 30.29 -5.43 -0.39
C ARG A 26 31.52 -5.98 -1.12
N LYS A 27 32.15 -5.16 -1.96
CA LYS A 27 33.32 -5.56 -2.77
C LYS A 27 34.66 -5.37 -2.05
N ALA A 28 34.74 -4.43 -1.11
CA ALA A 28 35.95 -4.23 -0.31
C ALA A 28 36.18 -5.39 0.66
N PHE A 29 35.15 -5.80 1.41
CA PHE A 29 35.29 -6.64 2.61
C PHE A 29 35.01 -8.15 2.41
N GLY A 30 34.56 -8.58 1.23
CA GLY A 30 34.29 -10.00 0.93
C GLY A 30 33.08 -10.58 1.67
N TYR A 31 32.79 -11.87 1.43
CA TYR A 31 31.74 -12.62 2.13
C TYR A 31 32.19 -13.02 3.56
N SER A 32 31.24 -13.18 4.48
CA SER A 32 31.54 -13.55 5.87
C SER A 32 32.02 -14.99 5.99
N ASN A 33 32.79 -15.28 7.03
CA ASN A 33 32.91 -16.63 7.55
C ASN A 33 31.78 -16.88 8.55
N LEU A 34 31.07 -18.01 8.41
CA LEU A 34 30.00 -18.45 9.33
C LEU A 34 30.52 -18.81 10.74
N THR A 35 31.83 -18.77 10.93
CA THR A 35 32.52 -19.24 12.15
C THR A 35 32.80 -18.15 13.16
N TRP A 36 32.36 -16.90 12.98
CA TRP A 36 32.73 -15.78 13.86
C TRP A 36 32.49 -16.02 15.36
N ASN A 37 31.43 -16.75 15.73
CA ASN A 37 31.15 -17.15 17.11
C ASN A 37 32.20 -18.14 17.64
N VAL A 38 32.58 -19.10 16.79
CA VAL A 38 33.61 -20.10 17.08
C VAL A 38 34.99 -19.44 17.15
N ASP A 39 35.28 -18.52 16.23
CA ASP A 39 36.52 -17.73 16.22
C ASP A 39 36.64 -16.86 17.48
N ALA A 40 35.56 -16.21 17.91
CA ALA A 40 35.54 -15.46 19.16
C ALA A 40 35.78 -16.37 20.38
N LEU A 41 35.14 -17.55 20.42
CA LEU A 41 35.29 -18.51 21.51
C LEU A 41 36.71 -19.08 21.57
N ILE A 42 37.28 -19.48 20.43
CA ILE A 42 38.67 -19.93 20.31
C ILE A 42 39.62 -18.80 20.73
N GLY A 43 39.37 -17.57 20.27
CA GLY A 43 40.17 -16.40 20.61
C GLY A 43 40.22 -16.15 22.12
N VAL A 44 39.07 -16.16 22.81
CA VAL A 44 39.00 -16.00 24.27
C VAL A 44 39.68 -17.16 24.99
N ALA A 45 39.44 -18.40 24.57
CA ALA A 45 40.06 -19.58 25.18
C ALA A 45 41.59 -19.54 25.08
N LEU A 46 42.13 -19.20 23.91
CA LEU A 46 43.58 -19.03 23.70
C LEU A 46 44.16 -17.89 24.53
N LEU A 47 43.41 -16.79 24.74
CA LEU A 47 43.85 -15.67 25.58
C LEU A 47 43.98 -16.08 27.05
N LEU A 48 42.96 -16.78 27.56
CA LEU A 48 42.95 -17.28 28.94
C LEU A 48 44.07 -18.29 29.15
N LEU A 49 44.33 -19.16 28.17
CA LEU A 49 45.42 -20.13 28.22
C LEU A 49 46.79 -19.43 28.18
N ALA A 50 46.96 -18.42 27.32
CA ALA A 50 48.17 -17.59 27.29
C ALA A 50 48.43 -16.92 28.65
N PHE A 51 47.40 -16.33 29.24
CA PHE A 51 47.50 -15.66 30.54
C PHE A 51 47.80 -16.64 31.68
N ALA A 52 47.21 -17.82 31.66
CA ALA A 52 47.50 -18.87 32.63
C ALA A 52 48.96 -19.37 32.52
N VAL A 53 49.47 -19.57 31.30
CA VAL A 53 50.87 -19.96 31.09
C VAL A 53 51.82 -18.87 31.57
N GLU A 54 51.51 -17.60 31.29
CA GLU A 54 52.31 -16.46 31.74
C GLU A 54 52.35 -16.34 33.28
N LEU A 55 51.19 -16.52 33.94
CA LEU A 55 51.09 -16.39 35.40
C LEU A 55 51.74 -17.53 36.18
N PHE A 56 51.63 -18.76 35.68
CA PHE A 56 51.98 -19.96 36.45
C PHE A 56 53.27 -20.63 36.00
N ALA A 57 53.75 -20.36 34.78
CA ALA A 57 54.79 -21.18 34.16
C ALA A 57 55.92 -20.39 33.47
N ALA A 58 55.68 -19.15 33.05
CA ALA A 58 56.68 -18.32 32.37
C ALA A 58 57.62 -17.61 33.35
N LYS A 59 58.85 -17.35 32.91
CA LYS A 59 59.78 -16.46 33.62
C LYS A 59 59.54 -15.02 33.13
N PRO A 60 59.69 -14.00 33.99
CA PRO A 60 59.49 -12.62 33.56
C PRO A 60 60.53 -12.24 32.49
N VAL A 61 60.08 -12.06 31.25
CA VAL A 61 60.92 -11.60 30.13
C VAL A 61 60.83 -10.08 30.05
N ALA A 62 61.99 -9.40 30.05
CA ALA A 62 62.03 -7.96 29.86
C ALA A 62 61.62 -7.59 28.42
N ILE A 63 60.58 -6.78 28.25
CA ILE A 63 60.01 -6.37 26.95
C ILE A 63 61.07 -5.82 25.95
N LYS A 64 62.19 -5.30 26.45
CA LYS A 64 63.31 -4.79 25.64
C LYS A 64 64.12 -5.87 24.89
N SER A 65 63.96 -7.16 25.20
CA SER A 65 64.67 -8.25 24.50
C SER A 65 63.92 -8.83 23.29
N LEU A 66 62.66 -8.43 23.07
CA LEU A 66 61.83 -8.88 21.95
C LEU A 66 62.19 -8.12 20.66
N SER A 67 63.27 -8.54 19.99
CA SER A 67 63.57 -8.19 18.60
C SER A 67 63.45 -9.42 17.70
N MET A 68 63.15 -9.24 16.41
CA MET A 68 63.04 -10.35 15.45
C MET A 68 64.31 -11.21 15.38
N GLU A 69 65.48 -10.60 15.62
CA GLU A 69 66.79 -11.27 15.65
C GLU A 69 66.96 -12.19 16.88
N ASN A 70 66.27 -11.91 17.98
CA ASN A 70 66.42 -12.61 19.25
C ASN A 70 65.28 -13.59 19.57
N ILE A 71 64.26 -13.71 18.71
CA ILE A 71 63.11 -14.62 18.94
C ILE A 71 63.58 -16.06 19.14
N LEU A 72 64.55 -16.54 18.36
CA LEU A 72 65.05 -17.91 18.47
C LEU A 72 65.72 -18.15 19.84
N VAL A 73 66.43 -17.15 20.35
CA VAL A 73 67.10 -17.19 21.66
C VAL A 73 66.07 -17.19 22.79
N VAL A 74 65.02 -16.37 22.69
CA VAL A 74 63.92 -16.30 23.66
C VAL A 74 63.15 -17.63 23.72
N VAL A 75 62.90 -18.26 22.57
CA VAL A 75 62.25 -19.58 22.48
C VAL A 75 63.07 -20.68 23.16
N GLN A 76 64.40 -20.65 23.02
CA GLN A 76 65.27 -21.64 23.66
C GLN A 76 65.42 -21.42 25.17
N GLN A 77 65.42 -20.16 25.62
CA GLN A 77 65.63 -19.81 27.03
C GLN A 77 64.35 -19.92 27.87
N ASP A 78 63.19 -19.60 27.29
CA ASP A 78 61.88 -19.73 27.92
C ASP A 78 60.83 -20.24 26.92
N PRO A 79 60.76 -21.57 26.71
CA PRO A 79 59.82 -22.15 25.76
C PRO A 79 58.36 -21.95 26.19
N LEU A 80 58.10 -21.86 27.50
CA LEU A 80 56.74 -21.69 28.04
C LEU A 80 56.26 -20.25 27.87
N GLY A 81 57.08 -19.26 28.24
CA GLY A 81 56.78 -17.84 27.95
C GLY A 81 56.62 -17.58 26.45
N SER A 82 57.45 -18.21 25.62
CA SER A 82 57.32 -18.11 24.16
C SER A 82 56.01 -18.71 23.64
N SER A 83 55.54 -19.82 24.23
CA SER A 83 54.24 -20.40 23.89
C SER A 83 53.08 -19.49 24.29
N ALA A 84 53.16 -18.80 25.44
CA ALA A 84 52.16 -17.82 25.86
C ALA A 84 52.07 -16.65 24.87
N ILE A 85 53.20 -16.14 24.38
CA ILE A 85 53.24 -15.08 23.36
C ILE A 85 52.57 -15.54 22.05
N LEU A 86 52.87 -16.76 21.59
CA LEU A 86 52.25 -17.31 20.38
C LEU A 86 50.74 -17.50 20.53
N LEU A 87 50.29 -17.99 21.70
CA LEU A 87 48.87 -18.15 22.02
C LEU A 87 48.15 -16.80 22.10
N ALA A 88 48.78 -15.77 22.69
CA ALA A 88 48.26 -14.42 22.72
C ALA A 88 48.16 -13.80 21.31
N PHE A 89 49.13 -14.08 20.45
CA PHE A 89 49.10 -13.64 19.05
C PHE A 89 48.00 -14.36 18.25
N ALA A 90 47.88 -15.67 18.39
CA ALA A 90 46.81 -16.46 17.78
C ALA A 90 45.42 -16.00 18.28
N SER A 91 45.28 -15.77 19.59
CA SER A 91 44.08 -15.19 20.19
C SER A 91 43.72 -13.83 19.55
N SER A 92 44.70 -12.93 19.46
CA SER A 92 44.52 -11.62 18.84
C SER A 92 44.07 -11.73 17.38
N PHE A 93 44.59 -12.72 16.63
CA PHE A 93 44.17 -12.98 15.25
C PHE A 93 42.69 -13.38 15.17
N PHE A 94 42.26 -14.37 15.97
CA PHE A 94 40.86 -14.82 16.00
C PHE A 94 39.89 -13.74 16.49
N LEU A 95 40.25 -13.01 17.56
CA LEU A 95 39.44 -11.88 18.06
C LEU A 95 39.36 -10.73 17.06
N SER A 96 40.44 -10.46 16.32
CA SER A 96 40.42 -9.44 15.27
C SER A 96 39.49 -9.81 14.12
N SER A 97 39.43 -11.09 13.74
CA SER A 97 38.50 -11.59 12.71
C SER A 97 37.05 -11.43 13.15
N PHE A 98 36.75 -11.74 14.42
CA PHE A 98 35.44 -11.49 15.02
C PHE A 98 35.05 -9.99 15.00
N LEU A 99 35.96 -9.10 15.40
CA LEU A 99 35.71 -7.66 15.40
C LEU A 99 35.45 -7.13 13.99
N ILE A 100 36.22 -7.60 13.01
CA ILE A 100 36.02 -7.27 11.60
C ILE A 100 34.62 -7.67 11.14
N ASP A 101 34.16 -8.89 11.46
CA ASP A 101 32.83 -9.35 11.07
C ASP A 101 31.70 -8.60 11.79
N ARG A 102 31.89 -8.19 13.04
CA ARG A 102 30.93 -7.36 13.77
C ARG A 102 30.82 -5.96 13.17
N VAL A 103 31.96 -5.37 12.80
CA VAL A 103 32.01 -4.09 12.08
C VAL A 103 31.29 -4.22 10.73
N LYS A 104 31.54 -5.29 9.96
CA LYS A 104 30.83 -5.55 8.70
C LYS A 104 29.31 -5.58 8.90
N ARG A 105 28.80 -6.27 9.94
CA ARG A 105 27.36 -6.34 10.25
C ARG A 105 26.76 -4.97 10.58
N ILE A 106 27.46 -4.14 11.36
CA ILE A 106 26.98 -2.79 11.71
C ILE A 106 26.85 -1.91 10.47
N PHE A 107 27.80 -1.98 9.54
CA PHE A 107 27.81 -1.13 8.34
C PHE A 107 26.93 -1.63 7.20
N ALA A 108 26.76 -2.95 7.05
CA ALA A 108 26.00 -3.54 5.94
C ALA A 108 24.53 -3.89 6.29
N GLY A 109 24.11 -3.80 7.56
CA GLY A 109 22.71 -3.96 7.96
C GLY A 109 22.15 -5.37 7.73
N ARG A 110 20.82 -5.50 7.61
CA ARG A 110 20.11 -6.78 7.39
C ARG A 110 20.60 -7.55 6.15
N ASP A 111 21.01 -6.83 5.11
CA ASP A 111 21.53 -7.41 3.87
C ASP A 111 22.84 -8.21 4.06
N TYR A 112 23.57 -7.95 5.16
CA TYR A 112 24.78 -8.68 5.54
C TYR A 112 24.49 -10.11 6.01
N ASP A 113 23.42 -10.29 6.79
CA ASP A 113 23.03 -11.60 7.32
C ASP A 113 22.34 -12.46 6.23
N GLU A 114 21.64 -11.82 5.29
CA GLU A 114 20.95 -12.49 4.17
C GLU A 114 21.88 -13.16 3.13
N ALA A 115 23.12 -12.67 3.00
CA ALA A 115 24.13 -13.24 2.10
C ALA A 115 24.80 -14.50 2.69
N VAL A 116 24.59 -14.76 3.99
CA VAL A 116 25.31 -15.76 4.79
C VAL A 116 24.37 -16.86 5.31
N GLU A 117 23.07 -16.61 5.39
CA GLU A 117 22.08 -17.65 5.69
C GLU A 117 22.14 -18.77 4.66
N LYS A 118 22.72 -19.92 5.07
CA LYS A 118 22.51 -21.20 4.42
C LYS A 118 21.01 -21.38 4.23
N ALA A 119 20.57 -21.70 3.02
CA ALA A 119 19.18 -22.04 2.83
C ALA A 119 18.87 -23.31 3.63
N THR A 120 18.14 -23.13 4.71
CA THR A 120 17.58 -24.22 5.53
C THR A 120 16.06 -24.20 5.39
N PRO A 121 15.38 -25.31 5.68
CA PRO A 121 13.92 -25.34 5.70
C PRO A 121 13.33 -24.27 6.63
N GLU A 122 13.97 -24.01 7.78
CA GLU A 122 13.54 -23.00 8.75
C GLU A 122 13.65 -21.56 8.21
N SER A 123 14.78 -21.20 7.57
CA SER A 123 14.97 -19.88 6.94
C SER A 123 14.00 -19.69 5.76
N ASN A 124 13.83 -20.72 4.93
CA ASN A 124 12.88 -20.68 3.81
C ASN A 124 11.42 -20.58 4.28
N LEU A 125 11.08 -21.16 5.43
CA LEU A 125 9.75 -21.04 6.03
C LEU A 125 9.46 -19.62 6.53
N LEU A 126 10.46 -18.93 7.08
CA LEU A 126 10.34 -17.51 7.42
C LEU A 126 10.09 -16.66 6.16
N LEU A 127 10.88 -16.88 5.10
CA LEU A 127 10.68 -16.18 3.82
C LEU A 127 9.33 -16.50 3.18
N TRP A 128 8.84 -17.73 3.31
CA TRP A 128 7.51 -18.12 2.86
C TRP A 128 6.40 -17.40 3.63
N ASN A 129 6.55 -17.25 4.96
CA ASN A 129 5.59 -16.47 5.76
C ASN A 129 5.56 -15.01 5.31
N ASP A 130 6.71 -14.42 4.99
CA ASP A 130 6.79 -13.06 4.46
C ASP A 130 6.11 -12.97 3.08
N LEU A 131 6.34 -13.95 2.20
CA LEU A 131 5.64 -14.05 0.92
C LEU A 131 4.12 -14.17 1.10
N LYS A 132 3.66 -15.02 2.02
CA LYS A 132 2.23 -15.18 2.32
C LYS A 132 1.62 -13.86 2.76
N LYS A 133 2.25 -13.17 3.72
CA LYS A 133 1.80 -11.85 4.19
C LYS A 133 1.78 -10.82 3.06
N ALA A 134 2.80 -10.82 2.21
CA ALA A 134 2.86 -9.91 1.07
C ALA A 134 1.73 -10.18 0.06
N VAL A 135 1.41 -11.46 -0.21
CA VAL A 135 0.29 -11.84 -1.07
C VAL A 135 -1.05 -11.44 -0.47
N GLU A 136 -1.26 -11.67 0.82
CA GLU A 136 -2.48 -11.26 1.53
C GLU A 136 -2.64 -9.73 1.52
N GLY A 137 -1.59 -8.98 1.85
CA GLY A 137 -1.62 -7.52 1.80
C GLY A 137 -1.85 -6.96 0.38
N ALA A 138 -1.21 -7.54 -0.64
CA ALA A 138 -1.46 -7.15 -2.03
C ALA A 138 -2.90 -7.46 -2.47
N LYS A 139 -3.51 -8.53 -1.95
CA LYS A 139 -4.90 -8.87 -2.24
C LYS A 139 -5.86 -7.85 -1.63
N GLU A 140 -5.67 -7.48 -0.36
CA GLU A 140 -6.47 -6.46 0.31
C GLU A 140 -6.40 -5.11 -0.42
N GLU A 141 -5.21 -4.73 -0.88
CA GLU A 141 -5.00 -3.49 -1.63
C GLU A 141 -5.67 -3.51 -3.02
N LEU A 142 -5.59 -4.63 -3.73
CA LEU A 142 -6.31 -4.81 -5.00
C LEU A 142 -7.83 -4.77 -4.79
N GLU A 143 -8.34 -5.32 -3.69
CA GLU A 143 -9.75 -5.26 -3.33
C GLU A 143 -10.19 -3.80 -3.07
N GLN A 144 -9.43 -3.03 -2.29
CA GLN A 144 -9.70 -1.60 -2.06
C GLN A 144 -9.73 -0.80 -3.37
N ILE A 145 -8.79 -1.07 -4.28
CA ILE A 145 -8.73 -0.37 -5.56
C ILE A 145 -9.85 -0.85 -6.51
N SER A 146 -10.28 -2.11 -6.39
CA SER A 146 -11.45 -2.61 -7.08
C SER A 146 -12.75 -1.97 -6.56
N GLU A 147 -12.83 -1.57 -5.29
CA GLU A 147 -13.96 -0.80 -4.74
C GLU A 147 -14.02 0.61 -5.36
N GLU A 148 -12.89 1.18 -5.78
CA GLU A 148 -12.83 2.38 -6.62
C GLU A 148 -13.21 2.09 -8.10
N GLU A 149 -13.74 0.90 -8.39
CA GLU A 149 -14.18 0.40 -9.68
C GLU A 149 -13.10 0.39 -10.78
N MET A 150 -11.83 0.34 -10.37
CA MET A 150 -10.69 0.25 -11.29
C MET A 150 -10.47 -1.20 -11.73
N ASP A 151 -10.09 -1.41 -13.00
CA ASP A 151 -9.80 -2.76 -13.50
C ASP A 151 -8.43 -3.25 -13.01
N VAL A 152 -8.48 -4.22 -12.08
CA VAL A 152 -7.32 -4.90 -11.50
C VAL A 152 -7.26 -6.38 -11.85
N GLY A 153 -8.09 -6.86 -12.80
CA GLY A 153 -8.26 -8.29 -13.08
C GLY A 153 -6.97 -8.99 -13.52
N ALA A 154 -6.15 -8.32 -14.32
CA ALA A 154 -4.87 -8.85 -14.77
C ALA A 154 -3.87 -9.02 -13.61
N GLN A 155 -3.87 -8.12 -12.65
CA GLN A 155 -3.00 -8.13 -11.48
C GLN A 155 -3.46 -9.19 -10.48
N LEU A 156 -4.76 -9.29 -10.23
CA LEU A 156 -5.33 -10.34 -9.40
C LEU A 156 -5.01 -11.73 -9.98
N SER A 157 -5.14 -11.91 -11.29
CA SER A 157 -4.78 -13.18 -11.95
C SER A 157 -3.30 -13.54 -11.76
N LYS A 158 -2.38 -12.56 -11.88
CA LYS A 158 -0.95 -12.77 -11.64
C LYS A 158 -0.65 -13.10 -10.18
N LEU A 159 -1.37 -12.49 -9.24
CA LEU A 159 -1.22 -12.74 -7.80
C LEU A 159 -1.69 -14.16 -7.44
N MET A 160 -2.85 -14.58 -7.97
CA MET A 160 -3.42 -15.92 -7.76
C MET A 160 -2.58 -17.04 -8.41
N ALA A 161 -1.73 -16.71 -9.39
CA ALA A 161 -0.81 -17.66 -10.01
C ALA A 161 0.39 -18.02 -9.12
N ILE A 162 0.55 -17.41 -7.94
CA ILE A 162 1.63 -17.71 -6.99
C ILE A 162 1.24 -18.94 -6.15
N PRO A 163 1.95 -20.09 -6.29
CA PRO A 163 1.54 -21.34 -5.66
C PRO A 163 2.05 -21.46 -4.21
N LEU A 164 1.41 -20.73 -3.28
CA LEU A 164 1.84 -20.68 -1.87
C LEU A 164 1.89 -22.06 -1.21
N ASP A 165 0.87 -22.90 -1.40
CA ASP A 165 0.79 -24.21 -0.75
C ASP A 165 1.86 -25.17 -1.29
N SER A 166 2.03 -25.23 -2.62
CA SER A 166 3.08 -26.03 -3.26
C SER A 166 4.48 -25.63 -2.78
N LEU A 167 4.75 -24.32 -2.64
CA LEU A 167 6.03 -23.85 -2.12
C LEU A 167 6.27 -24.30 -0.68
N LYS A 168 5.23 -24.31 0.15
CA LYS A 168 5.33 -24.77 1.54
C LYS A 168 5.68 -26.24 1.61
N GLU A 169 5.06 -27.07 0.80
CA GLU A 169 5.37 -28.51 0.71
C GLU A 169 6.78 -28.76 0.18
N GLU A 170 7.22 -28.00 -0.83
CA GLU A 170 8.58 -28.07 -1.38
C GLU A 170 9.64 -27.76 -0.31
N ILE A 171 9.41 -26.78 0.58
CA ILE A 171 10.36 -26.43 1.66
C ILE A 171 10.73 -27.64 2.53
N TYR A 172 9.77 -28.50 2.84
CA TYR A 172 10.00 -29.67 3.70
C TYR A 172 10.53 -30.89 2.95
N SER A 173 10.19 -31.02 1.66
CA SER A 173 10.42 -32.24 0.88
C SER A 173 11.65 -32.16 -0.05
N ASN A 174 12.05 -30.96 -0.46
CA ASN A 174 13.10 -30.79 -1.46
C ASN A 174 14.49 -30.54 -0.79
N PRO A 175 15.51 -31.35 -1.10
CA PRO A 175 16.85 -31.17 -0.52
C PRO A 175 17.57 -29.91 -1.04
N ASP A 176 17.23 -29.38 -2.22
CA ASP A 176 17.83 -28.16 -2.79
C ASP A 176 17.15 -26.89 -2.26
N GLN A 177 17.52 -26.53 -1.03
CA GLN A 177 16.96 -25.37 -0.34
C GLN A 177 17.35 -24.02 -0.97
N ASP A 178 18.48 -23.94 -1.66
CA ASP A 178 18.93 -22.70 -2.31
C ASP A 178 18.04 -22.35 -3.52
N SER A 179 17.63 -23.36 -4.29
CA SER A 179 16.68 -23.19 -5.39
C SER A 179 15.32 -22.70 -4.89
N ILE A 180 14.83 -23.25 -3.77
CA ILE A 180 13.59 -22.83 -3.12
C ILE A 180 13.70 -21.37 -2.67
N LYS A 181 14.78 -21.00 -1.98
CA LYS A 181 15.04 -19.62 -1.53
C LYS A 181 14.97 -18.63 -2.68
N LYS A 182 15.65 -18.93 -3.79
CA LYS A 182 15.63 -18.10 -5.02
C LYS A 182 14.24 -17.97 -5.60
N ARG A 183 13.45 -19.05 -5.58
CA ARG A 183 12.08 -19.05 -6.11
C ARG A 183 11.13 -18.21 -5.26
N ILE A 184 11.21 -18.33 -3.93
CA ILE A 184 10.42 -17.51 -2.99
C ILE A 184 10.75 -16.02 -3.20
N ARG A 185 12.03 -15.66 -3.29
CA ARG A 185 12.47 -14.28 -3.57
C ARG A 185 11.93 -13.75 -4.90
N LYS A 186 11.98 -14.56 -5.97
CA LYS A 186 11.39 -14.20 -7.27
C LYS A 186 9.88 -13.95 -7.17
N TYR A 187 9.16 -14.68 -6.31
CA TYR A 187 7.75 -14.41 -6.08
C TYR A 187 7.52 -13.15 -5.25
N LEU A 188 8.33 -12.88 -4.23
CA LEU A 188 8.29 -11.62 -3.48
C LEU A 188 8.48 -10.41 -4.41
N GLU A 189 9.49 -10.45 -5.29
CA GLU A 189 9.71 -9.42 -6.31
C GLU A 189 8.51 -9.24 -7.24
N LYS A 190 7.86 -10.35 -7.64
CA LYS A 190 6.63 -10.29 -8.45
C LYS A 190 5.47 -9.63 -7.71
N VAL A 191 5.29 -9.94 -6.42
CA VAL A 191 4.24 -9.32 -5.60
C VAL A 191 4.47 -7.81 -5.48
N SER A 192 5.72 -7.39 -5.17
CA SER A 192 6.09 -5.97 -5.14
C SER A 192 5.79 -5.28 -6.46
N GLY A 193 6.19 -5.89 -7.59
CA GLY A 193 5.93 -5.32 -8.92
C GLY A 193 4.44 -5.25 -9.28
N ILE A 194 3.60 -6.15 -8.74
CA ILE A 194 2.14 -6.07 -8.91
C ILE A 194 1.58 -4.86 -8.16
N VAL A 195 1.95 -4.70 -6.88
CA VAL A 195 1.51 -3.57 -6.04
C VAL A 195 1.97 -2.23 -6.64
N GLU A 196 3.25 -2.12 -7.00
CA GLU A 196 3.80 -0.92 -7.65
C GLU A 196 3.07 -0.59 -8.95
N SER A 197 2.79 -1.60 -9.78
CA SER A 197 2.05 -1.40 -11.03
C SER A 197 0.63 -0.87 -10.78
N VAL A 198 0.00 -1.26 -9.67
CA VAL A 198 -1.36 -0.86 -9.33
C VAL A 198 -1.38 0.56 -8.75
N HIS A 199 -0.43 0.89 -7.87
CA HIS A 199 -0.25 2.27 -7.41
C HIS A 199 0.01 3.23 -8.56
N HIS A 200 0.96 2.89 -9.43
CA HIS A 200 1.27 3.71 -10.59
C HIS A 200 0.04 3.92 -11.49
N LYS A 201 -0.75 2.85 -11.69
CA LYS A 201 -2.04 2.94 -12.40
C LYS A 201 -3.04 3.88 -11.70
N SER A 202 -3.17 3.78 -10.37
CA SER A 202 -4.04 4.65 -9.58
C SER A 202 -3.63 6.13 -9.66
N GLU A 203 -2.33 6.41 -9.55
CA GLU A 203 -1.78 7.76 -9.67
C GLU A 203 -2.06 8.37 -11.04
N LEU A 204 -1.76 7.63 -12.12
CA LEU A 204 -2.04 8.09 -13.49
C LEU A 204 -3.52 8.40 -13.71
N ALA A 205 -4.42 7.56 -13.17
CA ALA A 205 -5.85 7.80 -13.26
C ALA A 205 -6.25 9.08 -12.53
N LYS A 206 -5.73 9.31 -11.32
CA LYS A 206 -6.01 10.51 -10.51
C LYS A 206 -5.48 11.78 -11.18
N GLU A 207 -4.27 11.75 -11.72
CA GLU A 207 -3.66 12.90 -12.41
C GLU A 207 -4.42 13.29 -13.68
N ASN A 208 -4.85 12.30 -14.47
CA ASN A 208 -5.50 12.55 -15.76
C ASN A 208 -7.03 12.66 -15.69
N LYS A 209 -7.63 12.33 -14.54
CA LYS A 209 -9.09 12.29 -14.33
C LYS A 209 -9.80 13.51 -14.89
N GLY A 210 -9.38 14.72 -14.49
CA GLY A 210 -10.04 15.95 -14.93
C GLY A 210 -10.00 16.15 -16.46
N SER A 211 -8.89 15.79 -17.09
CA SER A 211 -8.75 15.88 -18.55
C SER A 211 -9.65 14.88 -19.28
N TRP A 212 -9.79 13.67 -18.74
CA TRP A 212 -10.64 12.62 -19.31
C TRP A 212 -12.12 12.95 -19.17
N ILE A 213 -12.54 13.45 -18.01
CA ILE A 213 -13.92 13.87 -17.75
C ILE A 213 -14.32 15.01 -18.69
N ALA A 214 -13.46 16.04 -18.84
CA ALA A 214 -13.70 17.13 -19.78
C ALA A 214 -13.77 16.64 -21.25
N TYR A 215 -12.96 15.65 -21.61
CA TYR A 215 -12.99 15.05 -22.94
C TYR A 215 -14.29 14.27 -23.20
N ILE A 216 -14.75 13.48 -22.23
CA ILE A 216 -16.03 12.77 -22.30
C ILE A 216 -17.18 13.79 -22.43
N ASP A 217 -17.18 14.86 -21.63
CA ASP A 217 -18.23 15.89 -21.69
C ASP A 217 -18.33 16.52 -23.09
N LYS A 218 -17.18 16.86 -23.68
CA LYS A 218 -17.10 17.43 -25.03
C LYS A 218 -17.65 16.48 -26.10
N LYS A 219 -17.47 15.17 -25.93
CA LYS A 219 -17.95 14.15 -26.88
C LYS A 219 -19.45 13.90 -26.71
N ILE A 220 -19.92 13.73 -25.48
CA ILE A 220 -21.35 13.56 -25.15
C ILE A 220 -22.16 14.82 -25.49
N GLY A 221 -21.54 16.01 -25.46
CA GLY A 221 -22.17 17.24 -25.94
C GLY A 221 -22.58 17.19 -27.42
N LYS A 222 -21.95 16.32 -28.22
CA LYS A 222 -22.15 16.23 -29.68
C LYS A 222 -22.99 15.04 -30.13
N ALA A 223 -23.10 13.99 -29.31
CA ALA A 223 -23.79 12.76 -29.66
C ALA A 223 -24.60 12.24 -28.47
N ASP A 224 -25.80 11.71 -28.74
CA ASP A 224 -26.63 11.11 -27.70
C ASP A 224 -26.10 9.73 -27.28
N THR A 225 -25.32 9.05 -28.13
CA THR A 225 -24.68 7.76 -27.85
C THR A 225 -23.20 7.83 -28.17
N LEU A 226 -22.36 7.38 -27.25
CA LEU A 226 -20.90 7.41 -27.38
C LEU A 226 -20.31 6.03 -27.01
N PRO A 227 -19.79 5.27 -27.98
CA PRO A 227 -19.07 4.04 -27.67
C PRO A 227 -17.76 4.36 -26.94
N LEU A 228 -17.40 3.54 -25.96
CA LEU A 228 -16.15 3.70 -25.21
C LEU A 228 -14.93 3.67 -26.15
N ASP A 229 -14.99 2.91 -27.25
CA ASP A 229 -13.91 2.85 -28.24
C ASP A 229 -13.67 4.17 -28.98
N ALA A 230 -14.66 5.06 -29.03
CA ALA A 230 -14.49 6.40 -29.57
C ALA A 230 -13.74 7.35 -28.61
N LEU A 231 -13.49 6.93 -27.36
CA LEU A 231 -12.70 7.67 -26.38
C LEU A 231 -11.20 7.48 -26.61
N VAL A 232 -10.74 7.78 -27.82
CA VAL A 232 -9.36 7.50 -28.27
C VAL A 232 -8.27 8.21 -27.45
N SER A 233 -8.60 9.32 -26.80
CA SER A 233 -7.68 10.06 -25.93
C SER A 233 -7.54 9.45 -24.52
N ILE A 234 -8.35 8.44 -24.20
CA ILE A 234 -8.28 7.69 -22.95
C ILE A 234 -7.72 6.30 -23.27
N PRO A 235 -6.65 5.84 -22.59
CA PRO A 235 -6.11 4.50 -22.80
C PRO A 235 -7.19 3.44 -22.56
N ILE A 236 -7.13 2.33 -23.30
CA ILE A 236 -8.20 1.32 -23.36
C ILE A 236 -8.62 0.85 -21.96
N GLU A 237 -7.64 0.55 -21.13
CA GLU A 237 -7.80 0.08 -19.74
C GLU A 237 -8.49 1.11 -18.81
N TRP A 238 -8.52 2.39 -19.17
CA TRP A 238 -9.12 3.46 -18.36
C TRP A 238 -10.49 3.93 -18.84
N ARG A 239 -10.92 3.52 -20.04
CA ARG A 239 -12.16 4.04 -20.65
C ARG A 239 -13.39 3.75 -19.81
N PHE A 240 -13.49 2.54 -19.28
CA PHE A 240 -14.64 2.10 -18.47
C PHE A 240 -14.69 2.83 -17.13
N TRP A 241 -13.56 2.92 -16.43
CA TRP A 241 -13.45 3.67 -15.18
C TRP A 241 -13.76 5.17 -15.37
N ALA A 242 -13.15 5.80 -16.38
CA ALA A 242 -13.36 7.22 -16.66
C ALA A 242 -14.82 7.53 -17.03
N ALA A 243 -15.48 6.61 -17.74
CA ALA A 243 -16.90 6.69 -18.06
C ALA A 243 -17.80 6.64 -16.81
N LYS A 244 -17.50 5.75 -15.86
CA LYS A 244 -18.24 5.67 -14.59
C LYS A 244 -18.04 6.90 -13.72
N GLU A 245 -16.79 7.36 -13.58
CA GLU A 245 -16.50 8.57 -12.82
C GLU A 245 -17.15 9.81 -13.45
N TYR A 246 -17.21 9.90 -14.79
CA TYR A 246 -17.99 10.95 -15.46
C TYR A 246 -19.47 10.92 -15.08
N ILE A 247 -20.12 9.75 -15.08
CA ILE A 247 -21.54 9.61 -14.69
C ILE A 247 -21.77 10.05 -13.24
N LYS A 248 -20.84 9.72 -12.35
CA LYS A 248 -20.89 10.05 -10.93
C LYS A 248 -20.70 11.55 -10.66
N GLU A 249 -19.85 12.22 -11.43
CA GLU A 249 -19.60 13.67 -11.30
C GLU A 249 -20.63 14.53 -12.04
N HIS A 250 -21.26 14.00 -13.09
CA HIS A 250 -22.22 14.72 -13.93
C HIS A 250 -23.60 14.06 -13.98
N PRO A 251 -24.29 13.88 -12.83
CA PRO A 251 -25.63 13.28 -12.82
C PRO A 251 -26.62 14.09 -13.67
N GLU A 252 -26.45 15.42 -13.78
CA GLU A 252 -27.29 16.33 -14.58
C GLU A 252 -27.25 16.09 -16.08
N ARG A 253 -26.25 15.34 -16.56
CA ARG A 253 -26.13 14.98 -17.97
C ARG A 253 -27.00 13.78 -18.33
N PHE A 254 -27.57 13.09 -17.34
CA PHE A 254 -28.45 11.95 -17.51
C PHE A 254 -27.84 10.87 -18.42
N VAL A 255 -26.57 10.57 -18.18
CA VAL A 255 -25.82 9.58 -18.94
C VAL A 255 -25.81 8.26 -18.17
N THR A 256 -26.08 7.16 -18.86
CA THR A 256 -25.92 5.79 -18.33
C THR A 256 -24.86 5.04 -19.12
N LEU A 257 -24.27 4.03 -18.48
CA LEU A 257 -23.33 3.11 -19.11
C LEU A 257 -24.03 1.78 -19.36
N GLU A 258 -24.28 1.46 -20.63
CA GLU A 258 -24.90 0.20 -21.07
C GLU A 258 -23.87 -0.63 -21.82
N GLY A 259 -23.25 -1.58 -21.12
CA GLY A 259 -22.12 -2.35 -21.66
C GLY A 259 -20.93 -1.45 -21.98
N THR A 260 -20.67 -1.24 -23.29
CA THR A 260 -19.58 -0.42 -23.82
C THR A 260 -20.06 0.91 -24.41
N LEU A 261 -21.31 1.31 -24.14
CA LEU A 261 -21.91 2.54 -24.67
C LEU A 261 -22.28 3.50 -23.53
N LEU A 262 -21.87 4.76 -23.67
CA LEU A 262 -22.41 5.87 -22.88
C LEU A 262 -23.62 6.44 -23.62
N ILE A 263 -24.79 6.40 -22.97
CA ILE A 263 -26.06 6.83 -23.56
C ILE A 263 -26.59 8.01 -22.76
N LYS A 264 -26.78 9.14 -23.44
CA LYS A 264 -27.36 10.36 -22.90
C LYS A 264 -28.88 10.33 -23.09
N HIS A 265 -29.60 10.29 -21.98
CA HIS A 265 -31.05 10.32 -21.99
C HIS A 265 -31.56 11.76 -22.07
N LYS A 266 -32.51 12.01 -22.96
CA LYS A 266 -33.22 13.29 -23.05
C LYS A 266 -34.46 13.23 -22.17
N PHE A 267 -34.31 13.57 -20.90
CA PHE A 267 -35.45 13.68 -19.99
C PHE A 267 -36.18 15.01 -20.11
N ASP A 268 -37.51 14.94 -20.12
CA ASP A 268 -38.39 16.09 -19.95
C ASP A 268 -38.34 16.64 -18.51
N GLU A 269 -38.96 17.79 -18.27
CA GLU A 269 -38.90 18.47 -16.96
C GLU A 269 -39.48 17.62 -15.80
N ASN A 270 -40.47 16.78 -16.07
CA ASN A 270 -41.10 15.92 -15.07
C ASN A 270 -40.22 14.71 -14.74
N GLN A 271 -39.61 14.10 -15.77
CA GLN A 271 -38.68 12.99 -15.64
C GLN A 271 -37.41 13.40 -14.89
N ARG A 272 -36.88 14.61 -15.15
CA ARG A 272 -35.76 15.16 -14.39
C ARG A 272 -36.10 15.36 -12.91
N ALA A 273 -37.31 15.86 -12.64
CA ALA A 273 -37.79 16.02 -11.27
C ALA A 273 -37.98 14.66 -10.56
N ALA A 274 -38.43 13.63 -11.27
CA ALA A 274 -38.56 12.28 -10.74
C ALA A 274 -37.19 11.65 -10.45
N GLU A 275 -36.22 11.79 -11.36
CA GLU A 275 -34.85 11.28 -11.16
C GLU A 275 -34.14 12.01 -10.01
N PHE A 276 -34.34 13.33 -9.88
CA PHE A 276 -33.88 14.09 -8.71
C PHE A 276 -34.41 13.50 -7.40
N ILE A 277 -35.73 13.25 -7.32
CA ILE A 277 -36.35 12.65 -6.13
C ILE A 277 -35.74 11.27 -5.84
N LYS A 278 -35.56 10.45 -6.88
CA LYS A 278 -34.96 9.12 -6.77
C LYS A 278 -33.55 9.18 -6.20
N ARG A 279 -32.67 10.04 -6.74
CA ARG A 279 -31.28 10.20 -6.30
C ARG A 279 -31.14 10.75 -4.88
N VAL A 280 -32.01 11.68 -4.50
CA VAL A 280 -32.05 12.19 -3.11
C VAL A 280 -32.49 11.10 -2.14
N SER A 281 -33.38 10.20 -2.57
CA SER A 281 -33.95 9.14 -1.72
C SER A 281 -33.17 7.81 -1.75
N GLU A 282 -32.24 7.63 -2.68
CA GLU A 282 -31.52 6.37 -2.93
C GLU A 282 -30.73 5.90 -1.70
N GLY A 283 -31.01 4.70 -1.18
CA GLY A 283 -30.35 4.16 0.02
C GLY A 283 -30.80 4.80 1.34
N LEU A 284 -31.85 5.63 1.33
CA LEU A 284 -32.50 6.20 2.51
C LEU A 284 -33.88 5.57 2.78
N ASP A 285 -34.01 4.28 2.48
CA ASP A 285 -35.25 3.53 2.60
C ASP A 285 -35.83 3.66 4.02
N GLY A 286 -37.09 4.13 4.10
CA GLY A 286 -37.79 4.40 5.37
C GLY A 286 -37.42 5.70 6.08
N SER A 287 -36.35 6.39 5.66
CA SER A 287 -35.96 7.70 6.22
C SER A 287 -36.58 8.88 5.47
N VAL A 288 -36.80 8.76 4.15
CA VAL A 288 -37.60 9.70 3.35
C VAL A 288 -39.01 9.15 3.20
N LEU A 289 -39.99 9.81 3.82
CA LEU A 289 -41.39 9.38 3.82
C LEU A 289 -42.17 9.87 2.61
N ALA A 290 -41.88 11.10 2.18
CA ALA A 290 -42.46 11.69 0.98
C ALA A 290 -41.51 12.73 0.38
N ALA A 291 -41.52 12.85 -0.95
CA ALA A 291 -40.79 13.87 -1.67
C ALA A 291 -41.64 14.43 -2.80
N ALA A 292 -41.52 15.73 -3.07
CA ALA A 292 -42.19 16.39 -4.16
C ALA A 292 -41.33 17.52 -4.74
N VAL A 293 -41.46 17.73 -6.05
CA VAL A 293 -40.91 18.90 -6.75
C VAL A 293 -42.08 19.66 -7.37
N VAL A 294 -42.19 20.95 -7.07
CA VAL A 294 -43.30 21.81 -7.49
C VAL A 294 -42.75 23.05 -8.21
N LYS A 295 -43.36 23.43 -9.33
CA LYS A 295 -43.04 24.65 -10.08
C LYS A 295 -44.33 25.35 -10.47
N ASP A 296 -44.43 26.65 -10.22
CA ASP A 296 -45.63 27.46 -10.54
C ASP A 296 -46.94 26.82 -10.06
N SER A 297 -46.93 26.27 -8.84
CA SER A 297 -48.06 25.54 -8.22
C SER A 297 -48.47 24.24 -8.92
N LYS A 298 -47.70 23.75 -9.90
CA LYS A 298 -47.85 22.45 -10.53
C LYS A 298 -46.85 21.45 -9.94
N LEU A 299 -47.35 20.26 -9.60
CA LEU A 299 -46.52 19.14 -9.17
C LEU A 299 -45.81 18.54 -10.39
N LEU A 300 -44.48 18.56 -10.41
CA LEU A 300 -43.66 17.98 -11.48
C LEU A 300 -43.40 16.50 -11.24
N ALA A 301 -43.10 16.12 -10.00
CA ALA A 301 -42.91 14.73 -9.58
C ALA A 301 -43.16 14.58 -8.08
N SER A 302 -43.53 13.37 -7.65
CA SER A 302 -43.60 12.99 -6.24
C SER A 302 -43.29 11.51 -6.02
N THR A 303 -42.81 11.17 -4.83
CA THR A 303 -42.73 9.79 -4.35
C THR A 303 -43.12 9.71 -2.88
N THR A 304 -43.47 8.52 -2.42
CA THR A 304 -43.98 8.24 -1.07
C THR A 304 -43.64 6.82 -0.69
N SER A 305 -43.05 6.64 0.49
CA SER A 305 -42.83 5.32 1.08
C SER A 305 -43.95 4.91 2.04
N LEU A 306 -44.96 5.77 2.23
CA LEU A 306 -46.05 5.55 3.17
C LEU A 306 -47.16 4.72 2.53
N GLU A 307 -47.42 3.53 3.08
CA GLU A 307 -48.62 2.74 2.77
C GLU A 307 -49.93 3.46 3.17
N LYS A 308 -49.84 4.53 3.97
CA LYS A 308 -50.99 5.28 4.50
C LYS A 308 -51.33 6.51 3.67
N LYS A 309 -52.27 6.30 2.75
CA LYS A 309 -52.92 7.31 1.88
C LYS A 309 -53.42 8.57 2.62
N SER A 310 -53.80 8.50 3.89
CA SER A 310 -54.34 9.63 4.68
C SER A 310 -53.30 10.68 5.11
N LEU A 311 -52.02 10.32 5.19
CA LEU A 311 -50.93 11.29 5.43
C LEU A 311 -50.62 12.09 4.16
N MET A 312 -50.89 11.49 3.00
CA MET A 312 -50.69 12.12 1.69
C MET A 312 -51.69 13.24 1.46
N ASP A 313 -52.98 13.01 1.72
CA ASP A 313 -54.00 14.05 1.54
C ASP A 313 -53.69 15.28 2.40
N ASN A 314 -53.28 15.08 3.66
CA ASN A 314 -52.87 16.18 4.54
C ASN A 314 -51.55 16.84 4.09
N PHE A 315 -50.57 16.08 3.59
CA PHE A 315 -49.32 16.63 3.07
C PHE A 315 -49.55 17.47 1.81
N PHE A 316 -50.34 16.98 0.85
CA PHE A 316 -50.68 17.69 -0.39
C PHE A 316 -51.65 18.87 -0.18
N ILE A 317 -52.55 18.79 0.79
CA ILE A 317 -53.37 19.94 1.22
C ILE A 317 -52.47 21.00 1.89
N MET A 318 -51.52 20.60 2.72
CA MET A 318 -50.56 21.53 3.34
C MET A 318 -49.62 22.18 2.30
N LEU A 319 -49.24 21.42 1.26
CA LEU A 319 -48.49 21.89 0.09
C LEU A 319 -49.24 22.95 -0.71
N SER A 320 -50.53 22.73 -0.97
CA SER A 320 -51.37 23.64 -1.78
C SER A 320 -51.83 24.90 -1.05
N GLN A 321 -51.92 24.87 0.30
CA GLN A 321 -52.49 25.99 1.06
C GLN A 321 -51.47 26.85 1.84
N ARG A 322 -50.30 26.34 2.24
CA ARG A 322 -49.39 27.07 3.16
C ARG A 322 -47.95 27.26 2.69
N LEU A 323 -47.42 26.38 1.85
CA LEU A 323 -46.00 26.41 1.47
C LEU A 323 -45.71 27.30 0.24
N ILE A 324 -46.75 27.77 -0.46
CA ILE A 324 -46.61 28.62 -1.65
C ILE A 324 -45.94 29.97 -1.34
N ASN A 325 -46.08 30.49 -0.11
CA ASN A 325 -45.58 31.81 0.30
C ASN A 325 -44.21 31.81 1.01
N LEU A 326 -43.50 30.68 1.07
CA LEU A 326 -42.20 30.60 1.76
C LEU A 326 -41.04 30.71 0.76
N SER A 327 -40.24 31.77 0.91
CA SER A 327 -39.20 32.23 0.00
C SER A 327 -37.79 31.72 0.30
N SER A 328 -37.61 30.85 1.32
CA SER A 328 -36.27 30.43 1.78
C SER A 328 -36.21 28.95 2.19
N THR A 329 -34.99 28.40 2.14
CA THR A 329 -34.65 27.07 2.65
C THR A 329 -35.03 26.96 4.13
N ARG A 330 -35.94 26.05 4.48
CA ARG A 330 -36.39 25.86 5.86
C ARG A 330 -36.64 24.40 6.19
N ALA A 331 -36.20 23.99 7.37
CA ALA A 331 -36.61 22.74 8.01
C ALA A 331 -37.68 23.05 9.05
N ILE A 332 -38.85 22.42 8.93
CA ILE A 332 -39.99 22.61 9.83
C ILE A 332 -40.25 21.29 10.55
N ALA A 333 -40.28 21.30 11.87
CA ALA A 333 -40.67 20.12 12.65
C ALA A 333 -42.12 19.74 12.33
N PHE A 334 -42.31 18.54 11.78
CA PHE A 334 -43.62 17.98 11.50
C PHE A 334 -44.10 17.09 12.64
N SER A 335 -43.19 16.31 13.24
CA SER A 335 -43.44 15.58 14.47
C SER A 335 -42.16 15.38 15.28
N LYS A 336 -42.23 14.72 16.44
CA LYS A 336 -41.08 14.46 17.33
C LYS A 336 -39.86 13.90 16.58
N ASN A 337 -40.12 13.09 15.55
CA ASN A 337 -39.09 12.37 14.80
C ASN A 337 -38.99 12.79 13.33
N HIS A 338 -39.83 13.68 12.83
CA HIS A 338 -39.91 13.99 11.39
C HIS A 338 -39.85 15.49 11.11
N LEU A 339 -39.16 15.85 10.03
CA LEU A 339 -38.98 17.21 9.54
C LEU A 339 -39.49 17.31 8.10
N ILE A 340 -40.06 18.46 7.78
CA ILE A 340 -40.28 18.87 6.40
C ILE A 340 -39.14 19.80 6.02
N TYR A 341 -38.34 19.36 5.07
CA TYR A 341 -37.31 20.15 4.43
C TYR A 341 -37.86 20.78 3.17
N THR A 342 -37.72 22.09 3.05
CA THR A 342 -38.07 22.84 1.85
C THR A 342 -36.85 23.56 1.32
N ASN A 343 -36.64 23.51 0.01
CA ASN A 343 -35.61 24.28 -0.66
C ASN A 343 -36.11 24.76 -2.03
N VAL A 344 -35.53 25.84 -2.55
CA VAL A 344 -35.89 26.42 -3.85
C VAL A 344 -34.64 26.47 -4.72
N PHE A 345 -34.69 25.83 -5.89
CA PHE A 345 -33.65 25.87 -6.91
C PHE A 345 -34.29 26.14 -8.27
N ASN A 346 -33.76 27.09 -9.05
CA ASN A 346 -34.22 27.36 -10.42
C ASN A 346 -35.76 27.50 -10.57
N ASN A 347 -36.40 28.25 -9.66
CA ASN A 347 -37.86 28.41 -9.57
C ASN A 347 -38.67 27.12 -9.28
N LYS A 348 -38.00 26.02 -8.94
CA LYS A 348 -38.59 24.77 -8.48
C LYS A 348 -38.46 24.65 -6.97
N ARG A 349 -39.55 24.32 -6.30
CA ARG A 349 -39.60 24.07 -4.86
C ARG A 349 -39.53 22.57 -4.60
N ILE A 350 -38.52 22.17 -3.84
CA ILE A 350 -38.29 20.81 -3.37
C ILE A 350 -38.86 20.70 -1.97
N ILE A 351 -39.63 19.65 -1.73
CA ILE A 351 -40.30 19.44 -0.45
C ILE A 351 -40.16 17.99 -0.05
N LEU A 352 -39.46 17.74 1.05
CA LEU A 352 -39.14 16.40 1.55
C LEU A 352 -39.65 16.26 2.98
N LEU A 353 -40.43 15.22 3.24
CA LEU A 353 -40.77 14.77 4.59
C LEU A 353 -39.83 13.63 4.95
N ALA A 354 -39.01 13.82 5.97
CA ALA A 354 -37.99 12.84 6.35
C ALA A 354 -37.79 12.74 7.86
N HIS A 355 -37.19 11.65 8.29
CA HIS A 355 -36.80 11.44 9.68
C HIS A 355 -35.68 12.42 10.08
N LYS A 356 -35.77 12.99 11.29
CA LYS A 356 -34.85 14.04 11.77
C LYS A 356 -33.38 13.60 11.75
N LYS A 357 -33.11 12.32 11.99
CA LYS A 357 -31.75 11.74 11.97
C LYS A 357 -31.09 11.76 10.58
N ALA A 358 -31.87 11.73 9.51
CA ALA A 358 -31.34 11.73 8.13
C ALA A 358 -31.23 13.15 7.54
N PHE A 359 -31.53 14.19 8.33
CA PHE A 359 -31.68 15.55 7.82
C PHE A 359 -30.40 16.11 7.15
N GLU A 360 -29.24 15.96 7.81
CA GLU A 360 -27.98 16.48 7.27
C GLU A 360 -27.60 15.78 5.96
N GLU A 361 -27.74 14.46 5.93
CA GLU A 361 -27.46 13.67 4.73
C GLU A 361 -28.39 14.06 3.56
N ILE A 362 -29.69 14.20 3.84
CA ILE A 362 -30.68 14.63 2.83
C ILE A 362 -30.37 16.04 2.34
N SER A 363 -30.07 16.98 3.23
CA SER A 363 -29.74 18.35 2.85
C SER A 363 -28.50 18.41 1.96
N ASN A 364 -27.47 17.62 2.28
CA ASN A 364 -26.26 17.49 1.46
C ASN A 364 -26.57 16.91 0.07
N ARG A 365 -27.40 15.85 0.01
CA ARG A 365 -27.84 15.24 -1.26
C ARG A 365 -28.68 16.20 -2.10
N VAL A 366 -29.59 16.96 -1.50
CA VAL A 366 -30.39 17.95 -2.23
C VAL A 366 -29.50 19.02 -2.86
N THR A 367 -28.53 19.53 -2.12
CA THR A 367 -27.56 20.50 -2.68
C THR A 367 -26.75 19.87 -3.80
N LYS A 368 -26.20 18.65 -3.58
CA LYS A 368 -25.39 17.91 -4.56
C LYS A 368 -26.12 17.64 -5.87
N PHE A 369 -27.41 17.28 -5.80
CA PHE A 369 -28.21 16.89 -6.95
C PHE A 369 -29.08 18.02 -7.51
N SER A 370 -28.98 19.25 -6.97
CA SER A 370 -29.78 20.39 -7.40
C SER A 370 -29.63 20.74 -8.89
N SER A 371 -28.49 20.38 -9.52
CA SER A 371 -28.24 20.54 -10.96
C SER A 371 -29.17 19.71 -11.85
N LEU A 372 -29.84 18.69 -11.31
CA LEU A 372 -30.86 17.91 -12.04
C LEU A 372 -32.13 18.72 -12.31
N LEU A 373 -32.39 19.78 -11.53
CA LEU A 373 -33.58 20.63 -11.57
C LEU A 373 -33.32 21.93 -12.34
#